data_AF-A0A565CAW7-F1
#
_entry.id   AF-A0A565CAW7-F1
#
_cell.length_a   1.000
_cell.length_b   1.000
_cell.length_c   1.000
_cell.angle_alpha   90.00
_cell.angle_beta   90.00
_cell.angle_gamma   90.00
#
_symmetry.space_group_name_H-M   'P 1'
#
loop_
_entity.id
_entity.type
_entity.pdbx_description
1 polymer ?
#
loop_
_entity_poly.entity_id
_entity_poly.type
_entity_poly.pdbx_seq_one_letter_code
_entity_poly.pdbx_strand_id
1 'polypeptide(L)'
;MSDSEKELEKRVLEAGENLLDKPPPSSIRRLLDLDEVFCCLSEVEQNPPSSMKNALSPSIKALAAAELFKHSDVDVKVSVAACIKL
;
A
#
# COMPACT_ATOMS: atom_id res chain seq x y z
N MET A 1 -21.22 3.38 -7.67
CA MET A 1 -20.26 2.60 -6.86
C MET A 1 -21.04 1.79 -5.86
N SER A 2 -20.76 0.49 -5.80
CA SER A 2 -21.29 -0.39 -4.76
C SER A 2 -20.74 -0.02 -3.38
N ASP A 3 -21.39 -0.46 -2.31
CA ASP A 3 -20.87 -0.19 -0.96
C ASP A 3 -19.55 -0.92 -0.69
N SER A 4 -19.33 -2.08 -1.33
CA SER A 4 -18.06 -2.80 -1.31
C SER A 4 -16.91 -2.00 -1.96
N GLU A 5 -17.15 -1.36 -3.10
CA GLU A 5 -16.14 -0.51 -3.76
C GLU A 5 -15.74 0.69 -2.91
N LYS A 6 -16.70 1.30 -2.19
CA LYS A 6 -16.43 2.43 -1.30
C LYS A 6 -15.61 2.01 -0.08
N GLU A 7 -15.92 0.84 0.49
CA GLU A 7 -15.15 0.29 1.61
C GLU A 7 -13.72 -0.04 1.18
N LEU A 8 -13.55 -0.65 0.01
CA LEU A 8 -12.22 -0.89 -0.53
C LEU A 8 -11.46 0.42 -0.75
N GLU A 9 -12.10 1.45 -1.32
CA GLU A 9 -11.48 2.77 -1.53
C GLU A 9 -10.98 3.37 -0.22
N LYS A 10 -11.79 3.28 0.84
CA LYS A 10 -11.41 3.73 2.18
C LYS A 10 -10.24 2.93 2.74
N ARG A 11 -10.27 1.60 2.65
CA ARG A 11 -9.18 0.73 3.11
C ARG A 11 -7.87 1.02 2.38
N VAL A 12 -7.92 1.18 1.06
CA VAL A 12 -6.76 1.54 0.23
C VAL A 12 -6.14 2.86 0.71
N LEU A 13 -6.98 3.86 0.96
CA LEU A 13 -6.53 5.17 1.43
C LEU A 13 -5.84 5.06 2.80
N GLU A 14 -6.51 4.44 3.77
CA GLU A 14 -6.01 4.29 5.14
C GLU A 14 -4.72 3.46 5.19
N ALA A 15 -4.64 2.36 4.45
CA ALA A 15 -3.44 1.53 4.36
C ALA A 15 -2.27 2.30 3.74
N GLY A 16 -2.54 3.08 2.69
CA GLY A 16 -1.53 3.92 2.06
C GLY A 16 -1.02 5.04 2.96
N GLU A 17 -1.90 5.69 3.71
CA GLU A 17 -1.54 6.72 4.69
C GLU A 17 -0.70 6.14 5.83
N ASN A 18 -1.09 4.99 6.37
CA ASN A 18 -0.32 4.28 7.41
C ASN A 18 1.08 3.90 6.94
N LEU A 19 1.22 3.44 5.68
CA LEU A 19 2.52 3.10 5.10
C LEU A 19 3.38 4.33 4.79
N LEU A 20 2.75 5.45 4.42
CA LEU A 20 3.42 6.71 4.10
C LEU A 20 3.87 7.48 5.36
N ASP A 21 3.19 7.25 6.47
CA ASP A 21 3.50 7.85 7.77
C ASP A 21 4.90 7.46 8.26
N LYS A 22 5.34 8.09 9.35
CA LYS A 22 6.71 7.95 9.85
C LYS A 22 7.10 6.47 10.00
N PRO A 23 8.31 6.08 9.54
CA PRO A 23 8.87 4.74 9.69
C PRO A 23 8.55 4.12 11.05
N PRO A 24 7.83 2.98 11.10
CA PRO A 24 7.58 2.34 12.37
C PRO A 24 8.90 1.85 12.99
N PRO A 25 8.99 1.76 14.33
CA PRO A 25 10.22 1.41 15.01
C PRO A 25 10.69 -0.04 14.76
N SER A 26 9.87 -0.89 14.12
CA SER A 26 10.20 -2.29 13.82
C SER A 26 9.87 -2.69 12.38
N SER A 27 10.70 -3.57 11.82
CA SER A 27 10.46 -4.16 10.49
C SER A 27 9.17 -4.98 10.45
N ILE A 28 8.83 -5.68 11.53
CA ILE A 28 7.60 -6.48 11.62
C ILE A 28 6.38 -5.59 11.43
N ARG A 29 6.36 -4.40 12.06
CA ARG A 29 5.23 -3.48 11.88
C ARG A 29 5.15 -3.00 10.44
N ARG A 30 6.29 -2.67 9.83
CA ARG A 30 6.35 -2.30 8.41
C ARG A 30 5.86 -3.41 7.49
N LEU A 31 6.14 -4.67 7.80
CA LEU A 31 5.65 -5.82 7.04
C LEU A 31 4.13 -5.95 7.12
N LEU A 32 3.53 -5.71 8.30
CA LEU A 32 2.07 -5.71 8.46
C LEU A 32 1.41 -4.61 7.65
N ASP A 33 1.99 -3.40 7.65
CA ASP A 33 1.47 -2.29 6.86
C ASP A 33 1.57 -2.58 5.35
N LEU A 34 2.67 -3.22 4.90
CA LEU A 34 2.83 -3.67 3.51
C LEU A 34 1.88 -4.80 3.11
N ASP A 35 1.57 -5.72 4.04
CA ASP A 35 0.62 -6.82 3.81
C ASP A 35 -0.81 -6.30 3.60
N GLU A 36 -1.24 -5.31 4.39
CA GLU A 36 -2.55 -4.67 4.19
C GLU A 36 -2.61 -3.93 2.85
N VAL A 37 -1.55 -3.19 2.49
CA VAL A 37 -1.46 -2.54 1.17
C VAL A 37 -1.52 -3.57 0.05
N PHE A 38 -0.78 -4.69 0.16
CA PHE A 38 -0.80 -5.76 -0.83
C PHE A 38 -2.21 -6.34 -1.00
N CYS A 39 -2.89 -6.67 0.10
CA CYS A 39 -4.25 -7.20 0.07
C CYS A 39 -5.21 -6.22 -0.63
N CYS A 40 -5.17 -4.95 -0.24
CA CYS A 40 -5.98 -3.90 -0.86
C CYS A 40 -5.70 -3.78 -2.37
N LEU A 41 -4.43 -3.72 -2.77
CA LEU A 41 -4.05 -3.62 -4.19
C LEU A 41 -4.50 -4.82 -5.01
N SER A 42 -4.54 -6.02 -4.42
CA SER A 42 -4.99 -7.24 -5.11
C SER A 42 -6.48 -7.24 -5.46
N GLU A 43 -7.27 -6.41 -4.76
CA GLU A 43 -8.72 -6.25 -4.98
C GLU A 43 -9.05 -5.10 -5.95
N VAL A 44 -8.07 -4.25 -6.30
CA VAL A 44 -8.28 -3.10 -7.17
C VAL A 44 -8.33 -3.51 -8.64
N GLU A 45 -9.35 -3.05 -9.35
CA GLU A 45 -9.49 -3.30 -10.79
C GLU A 45 -8.40 -2.59 -11.60
N GLN A 46 -8.04 -3.15 -12.76
CA GLN A 46 -6.97 -2.63 -13.64
C GLN A 46 -7.25 -1.22 -14.21
N ASN A 47 -8.52 -0.81 -14.30
CA ASN A 47 -8.88 0.56 -14.71
C ASN A 47 -9.85 1.18 -13.70
N PRO A 48 -9.35 1.56 -12.51
CA PRO A 48 -10.20 2.02 -11.44
C PRO A 48 -10.72 3.44 -11.73
N PRO A 49 -11.85 3.83 -11.11
CA PRO A 49 -12.38 5.19 -11.22
C PRO A 49 -11.40 6.22 -10.62
N SER A 50 -11.60 7.50 -10.95
CA SER A 50 -10.72 8.58 -10.46
C SER A 50 -10.65 8.68 -8.94
N SER A 51 -11.72 8.33 -8.23
CA SER A 51 -11.76 8.32 -6.76
C SER A 51 -10.77 7.30 -6.19
N MET A 52 -10.82 6.06 -6.67
CA MET A 52 -9.87 5.01 -6.30
C MET A 52 -8.43 5.35 -6.71
N LYS A 53 -8.22 5.97 -7.88
CA LYS A 53 -6.88 6.48 -8.28
C LYS A 53 -6.33 7.50 -7.29
N ASN A 54 -7.19 8.35 -6.73
CA ASN A 54 -6.79 9.30 -5.69
C ASN A 54 -6.49 8.58 -4.37
N ALA A 55 -7.31 7.60 -3.98
CA ALA A 55 -7.09 6.77 -2.80
C ALA A 55 -5.77 5.98 -2.85
N LEU A 56 -5.33 5.56 -4.05
CA LEU A 56 -4.05 4.89 -4.26
C LEU A 56 -2.82 5.81 -4.12
N SER A 57 -3.01 7.13 -4.16
CA SER A 57 -1.90 8.10 -4.19
C SER A 57 -0.93 7.95 -3.02
N PRO A 58 -1.38 7.79 -1.76
CA PRO A 58 -0.48 7.58 -0.64
C PRO A 58 0.31 6.28 -0.76
N SER A 59 -0.34 5.16 -1.12
CA SER A 59 0.31 3.86 -1.31
C SER A 59 1.40 3.92 -2.38
N ILE A 60 1.12 4.54 -3.53
CA ILE A 60 2.10 4.70 -4.61
C ILE A 60 3.28 5.56 -4.16
N LYS A 61 3.03 6.68 -3.47
CA LYS A 61 4.09 7.54 -2.92
C LYS A 61 4.97 6.79 -1.93
N ALA A 62 4.36 6.02 -1.03
CA ALA A 62 5.08 5.23 -0.04
C ALA A 62 5.91 4.14 -0.71
N LEU A 63 5.32 3.35 -1.61
CA LEU A 63 5.99 2.27 -2.35
C LEU A 63 7.12 2.78 -3.25
N ALA A 64 7.03 4.00 -3.77
CA ALA A 64 8.09 4.65 -4.55
C ALA A 64 9.21 5.26 -3.67
N ALA A 65 9.04 5.34 -2.34
CA ALA A 65 10.01 5.96 -1.45
C ALA A 65 11.28 5.11 -1.34
N ALA A 66 12.43 5.75 -1.50
CA ALA A 66 13.74 5.09 -1.44
C ALA A 66 14.00 4.37 -0.11
N GLU A 67 13.33 4.77 0.96
CA GLU A 67 13.44 4.15 2.29
C GLU A 67 13.00 2.68 2.29
N LEU A 68 11.95 2.34 1.53
CA LEU A 68 11.46 0.96 1.42
C LEU A 68 12.42 0.09 0.59
N PHE A 69 12.95 0.62 -0.50
CA PHE A 69 13.93 -0.09 -1.34
C PHE A 69 15.29 -0.29 -0.65
N LYS A 70 15.68 0.66 0.21
CA LYS A 70 16.95 0.64 0.95
C LYS A 70 16.82 0.01 2.33
N HIS A 71 15.68 -0.60 2.65
CA HIS A 71 15.46 -1.23 3.93
C HIS A 71 16.46 -2.39 4.16
N SER A 72 16.97 -2.51 5.38
CA SER A 72 17.94 -3.54 5.75
C SER A 72 17.31 -4.94 5.70
N ASP A 73 16.07 -5.04 6.14
CA ASP A 73 15.25 -6.24 6.08
C ASP A 73 14.92 -6.66 4.64
N VAL A 74 15.24 -7.89 4.28
CA VAL A 74 14.99 -8.46 2.94
C VAL A 74 13.51 -8.71 2.72
N ASP A 75 12.77 -9.14 3.74
CA ASP A 75 11.35 -9.45 3.62
C ASP A 75 10.56 -8.18 3.29
N VAL A 76 10.94 -7.05 3.89
CA VAL A 76 10.36 -5.74 3.55
C VAL A 76 10.54 -5.42 2.06
N LYS A 77 11.74 -5.65 1.51
CA LYS A 77 12.00 -5.39 0.08
C LYS A 77 11.22 -6.33 -0.84
N VAL A 78 11.09 -7.60 -0.46
CA VAL A 78 10.30 -8.58 -1.21
C VAL A 78 8.82 -8.19 -1.22
N SER A 79 8.26 -7.79 -0.07
CA SER A 79 6.87 -7.34 0.03
C SER A 79 6.60 -6.08 -0.81
N VAL A 80 7.53 -5.12 -0.81
CA VAL A 80 7.43 -3.93 -1.69
C VAL A 80 7.41 -4.32 -3.16
N ALA A 81 8.31 -5.22 -3.58
CA ALA A 81 8.34 -5.71 -4.96
C ALA A 81 7.06 -6.47 -5.35
N ALA A 82 6.46 -7.21 -4.40
CA ALA A 82 5.19 -7.90 -4.61
C ALA A 82 4.03 -6.90 -4.84
N CYS A 83 3.97 -5.81 -4.06
CA CYS A 83 2.95 -4.76 -4.23
C CYS A 83 3.03 -4.07 -5.58
N ILE A 84 4.24 -3.81 -6.09
CA ILE A 84 4.44 -3.09 -7.37
C ILE A 84 4.07 -3.96 -8.59
N LYS A 85 4.06 -5.28 -8.46
CA LYS A 85 3.81 -6.22 -9.57
C LYS A 85 2.33 -6.41 -9.89
N LEU A 86 1.43 -6.12 -8.94
CA LEU A 86 -0.03 -6.27 -9.10
C LEU A 86 -0.59 -5.31 -10.16
#